data_AF-A0A1I9Q3G8-F1
#
_entry.id   AF-A0A1I9Q3G8-F1
#
_cell.length_a   1.000
_cell.length_b   1.000
_cell.length_c   1.000
_cell.angle_alpha   90.00
_cell.angle_beta   90.00
_cell.angle_gamma   90.00
#
_symmetry.space_group_name_H-M   'P 1'
#
loop_
_entity.id
_entity.type
_entity.pdbx_description
1 polymer ?
#
loop_
_entity_poly.entity_id
_entity_poly.type
_entity_poly.pdbx_seq_one_letter_code
_entity_poly.pdbx_strand_id
1 'polypeptide(L)'
;LLECYFTRSFYKHILSKQVKYTDMESEDYTFYKGLEFLMEHSVKEMGYDVTFSTEVQEFGVTEVRDLIPNGRNVPVTEANKMDYIH
;
A
#
# COMPACT_ATOMS: atom_id res chain seq x y z
N LEU A 1 -8.35 7.47 32.80
CA LEU A 1 -8.09 6.97 31.44
C LEU A 1 -7.18 7.96 30.73
N LEU A 2 -6.35 7.51 29.78
CA LEU A 2 -5.53 8.40 28.96
C LEU A 2 -6.39 8.94 27.80
N GLU A 3 -6.32 10.24 27.52
CA GLU A 3 -6.97 10.85 26.36
C GLU A 3 -6.05 10.76 25.14
N CYS A 4 -5.89 9.56 24.59
CA CYS A 4 -5.07 9.33 23.41
C CYS A 4 -5.80 8.42 22.43
N TYR A 5 -6.16 8.99 21.29
CA TYR A 5 -6.94 8.33 20.24
C TYR A 5 -6.02 8.13 19.04
N PHE A 6 -5.65 6.87 18.80
CA PHE A 6 -4.88 6.49 17.63
C PHE A 6 -5.78 5.88 16.56
N THR A 7 -5.25 5.74 15.35
CA THR A 7 -5.93 5.05 14.27
C THR A 7 -6.04 3.55 14.55
N ARG A 8 -6.98 2.89 13.85
CA ARG A 8 -7.17 1.44 13.96
C ARG A 8 -5.92 0.67 13.54
N SER A 9 -5.20 1.16 12.52
CA SER A 9 -3.95 0.56 12.04
C SER A 9 -2.89 0.55 13.16
N PHE A 10 -2.78 1.64 13.93
CA PHE A 10 -1.85 1.75 15.03
C PHE A 10 -2.13 0.72 16.14
N TYR A 11 -3.39 0.57 16.55
CA TYR A 11 -3.77 -0.48 17.51
C TYR A 11 -3.53 -1.90 16.98
N LYS A 12 -3.68 -2.13 15.66
CA LYS A 12 -3.35 -3.43 15.05
C LYS A 12 -1.86 -3.75 15.17
N HIS A 13 -0.98 -2.76 14.96
CA HIS A 13 0.47 -2.94 15.15
C HIS A 13 0.81 -3.35 16.59
N ILE A 14 0.26 -2.65 17.60
CA ILE A 14 0.47 -3.00 19.02
C ILE A 14 0.04 -4.45 19.30
N LEU A 15 -1.07 -4.88 18.71
CA LEU A 15 -1.63 -6.23 18.89
C LEU A 15 -1.01 -7.28 17.98
N SER A 16 0.03 -6.95 17.19
CA SER A 16 0.63 -7.84 16.19
C SER A 16 -0.40 -8.43 15.21
N LYS A 17 -1.43 -7.65 14.87
CA LYS A 17 -2.45 -8.02 13.88
C LYS A 17 -2.07 -7.47 12.52
N GLN A 18 -2.29 -8.28 11.49
CA GLN A 18 -2.09 -7.87 10.11
C GLN A 18 -2.97 -6.66 9.74
N VAL A 19 -2.35 -5.66 9.13
CA VAL A 19 -3.05 -4.54 8.48
C VAL A 19 -3.59 -4.99 7.13
N LYS A 20 -4.72 -4.41 6.72
CA LYS A 20 -5.34 -4.67 5.42
C LYS A 20 -5.34 -3.40 4.59
N TYR A 21 -5.48 -3.50 3.27
CA TYR A 21 -5.63 -2.33 2.40
C TYR A 21 -6.77 -1.40 2.86
N THR A 22 -7.85 -1.94 3.45
CA THR A 22 -8.95 -1.14 4.00
C THR A 22 -8.57 -0.29 5.21
N ASP A 23 -7.46 -0.57 5.88
CA ASP A 23 -6.96 0.34 6.92
C ASP A 23 -6.36 1.63 6.32
N MET A 24 -5.98 1.63 5.04
CA MET A 24 -5.51 2.83 4.35
C MET A 24 -6.61 3.87 4.16
N GLU A 25 -7.89 3.48 4.16
CA GLU A 25 -9.00 4.44 4.06
C GLU A 25 -8.89 5.56 5.12
N SER A 26 -8.45 5.21 6.33
CA SER A 26 -8.25 6.16 7.43
C SER A 26 -6.87 6.81 7.49
N GLU A 27 -5.87 6.29 6.77
CA GLU A 27 -4.48 6.79 6.79
C GLU A 27 -4.16 7.66 5.58
N ASP A 28 -4.48 7.15 4.38
CA ASP A 28 -4.32 7.81 3.08
C ASP A 28 -5.47 7.40 2.15
N TYR A 29 -6.50 8.25 2.13
CA TYR A 29 -7.69 8.03 1.33
C TYR A 29 -7.39 7.99 -0.18
N THR A 30 -6.45 8.80 -0.66
CA THR A 30 -6.12 8.86 -2.09
C THR A 30 -5.46 7.56 -2.53
N PHE A 31 -4.51 7.06 -1.74
CA PHE A 31 -3.87 5.78 -2.00
C PHE A 31 -4.89 4.62 -1.92
N TYR A 32 -5.76 4.62 -0.92
CA TYR A 32 -6.85 3.64 -0.80
C TYR A 32 -7.73 3.60 -2.07
N LYS A 33 -8.15 4.75 -2.59
CA LYS A 33 -8.92 4.82 -3.85
C LYS A 33 -8.15 4.28 -5.04
N GLY A 34 -6.84 4.50 -5.09
CA GLY A 34 -5.96 3.92 -6.11
C GLY A 34 -5.92 2.39 -6.06
N LEU A 35 -5.84 1.81 -4.85
CA LEU A 35 -5.88 0.36 -4.66
C LEU A 35 -7.25 -0.23 -5.02
N GLU A 36 -8.36 0.42 -4.65
CA GLU A 36 -9.70 0.03 -5.09
C GLU A 36 -9.82 0.06 -6.61
N PHE A 37 -9.33 1.13 -7.24
CA PHE A 37 -9.35 1.25 -8.70
C PHE A 37 -8.58 0.11 -9.37
N LEU A 38 -7.36 -0.19 -8.89
CA LEU A 38 -6.52 -1.28 -9.40
C LEU A 38 -7.20 -2.66 -9.22
N MET A 39 -7.99 -2.83 -8.16
CA MET A 39 -8.73 -4.07 -7.90
C MET A 39 -9.87 -4.28 -8.91
N GLU A 40 -10.62 -3.21 -9.22
CA GLU A 40 -11.82 -3.26 -10.04
C GLU A 40 -11.54 -3.16 -11.56
N HIS A 41 -10.48 -2.46 -11.95
CA HIS A 41 -10.17 -2.15 -13.35
C HIS A 41 -8.93 -2.91 -13.84
N SER A 42 -8.72 -2.92 -15.16
CA SER A 42 -7.47 -3.44 -15.70
C SER A 42 -6.29 -2.52 -15.33
N VAL A 43 -5.14 -3.11 -15.02
CA VAL A 43 -3.85 -2.41 -14.84
C VAL A 43 -3.55 -1.46 -16.00
N LYS A 44 -3.97 -1.80 -17.22
CA LYS A 44 -3.79 -0.93 -18.41
C LYS A 44 -4.56 0.39 -18.32
N GLU A 45 -5.66 0.42 -17.56
CA GLU A 45 -6.51 1.61 -17.38
C GLU A 45 -5.89 2.64 -16.41
N MET A 46 -4.89 2.24 -15.62
CA MET A 46 -4.18 3.16 -14.72
C MET A 46 -3.44 4.27 -15.49
N GLY A 47 -3.04 4.01 -16.74
CA GLY A 47 -2.32 4.99 -17.57
C GLY A 47 -0.85 5.19 -17.20
N TYR A 48 -0.32 4.41 -16.25
CA TYR A 48 1.09 4.36 -15.87
C TYR A 48 1.48 2.96 -15.43
N ASP A 49 2.77 2.64 -15.57
CA ASP A 49 3.31 1.35 -15.14
C ASP A 49 3.56 1.37 -13.62
N VAL A 50 3.13 0.30 -12.96
CA VAL A 50 3.38 0.06 -11.54
C VAL A 50 4.31 -1.13 -11.40
N THR A 51 5.24 -1.07 -10.46
CA THR A 51 6.14 -2.18 -10.11
C THR A 51 5.93 -2.58 -8.66
N PHE A 52 6.45 -3.73 -8.23
CA PHE A 52 6.41 -4.14 -6.82
C PHE A 52 7.44 -3.37 -5.97
N SER A 53 7.38 -2.04 -6.02
CA SER A 53 8.19 -1.15 -5.20
C SER A 53 7.39 0.08 -4.83
N THR A 54 7.79 0.75 -3.75
CA THR A 54 7.17 2.00 -3.29
C THR A 54 8.24 2.98 -2.85
N GLU A 55 7.93 4.27 -3.01
CA GLU A 55 8.76 5.36 -2.53
C GLU A 55 8.42 5.63 -1.06
N VAL A 56 9.42 5.59 -0.20
CA VAL A 56 9.28 5.84 1.23
C VAL A 56 10.12 7.05 1.60
N GLN A 57 9.48 8.03 2.23
CA GLN A 57 10.15 9.20 2.77
C GLN A 57 10.31 9.05 4.29
N GLU A 58 11.54 8.85 4.74
CA GLU A 58 11.88 8.69 6.15
C GLU A 58 13.07 9.59 6.51
N PHE A 59 12.94 10.34 7.61
CA PHE A 59 14.01 11.22 8.11
C PHE A 59 14.54 12.24 7.08
N GLY A 60 13.70 12.67 6.15
CA GLY A 60 14.08 13.60 5.07
C GLY A 60 14.82 12.94 3.89
N VAL A 61 14.97 11.61 3.90
CA VAL A 61 15.53 10.84 2.80
C VAL A 61 14.41 10.10 2.09
N THR A 62 14.41 10.15 0.76
CA THR A 62 13.47 9.44 -0.08
C THR A 62 14.15 8.24 -0.71
N GLU A 63 13.62 7.05 -0.48
CA GLU A 63 14.18 5.79 -0.98
C GLU A 63 13.10 4.93 -1.64
N VAL A 64 13.48 4.17 -2.66
CA VAL A 64 12.62 3.14 -3.26
C VAL A 64 12.85 1.82 -2.54
N ARG A 65 11.81 1.31 -1.88
CA ARG A 65 11.79 -0.01 -1.24
C ARG A 65 11.03 -0.99 -2.09
N ASP A 66 11.62 -2.17 -2.26
CA ASP A 66 10.94 -3.26 -2.97
C ASP A 66 9.95 -3.96 -2.03
N LEU A 67 8.73 -4.18 -2.49
CA LEU A 67 7.66 -4.89 -1.75
C LEU A 67 7.91 -6.40 -1.73
N ILE A 68 8.58 -6.89 -2.76
CA ILE A 68 9.06 -8.27 -2.89
C ILE A 68 10.55 -8.25 -3.29
N PRO A 69 11.31 -9.35 -3.17
CA PRO A 69 12.69 -9.37 -3.66
C PRO A 69 12.79 -8.92 -5.12
N ASN A 70 13.61 -7.90 -5.38
CA ASN A 70 13.82 -7.31 -6.72
C ASN A 70 12.53 -6.69 -7.34
N GLY A 71 11.58 -6.28 -6.51
CA GLY A 71 10.24 -5.87 -6.93
C GLY A 71 10.19 -4.64 -7.84
N ARG A 72 11.16 -3.73 -7.78
CA ARG A 72 11.29 -2.61 -8.75
C ARG A 72 11.41 -3.05 -10.21
N ASN A 73 11.84 -4.29 -10.44
CA ASN A 73 11.99 -4.88 -11.78
C ASN A 73 10.81 -5.81 -12.14
N VAL A 74 9.82 -5.96 -11.24
CA VAL A 74 8.65 -6.80 -11.44
C VAL A 74 7.45 -5.89 -11.70
N PRO A 75 6.92 -5.83 -12.93
CA PRO A 75 5.73 -5.05 -13.23
C PRO A 75 4.49 -5.70 -12.63
N VAL A 76 3.54 -4.84 -12.24
CA VAL A 76 2.19 -5.25 -11.89
C VAL A 76 1.43 -5.58 -13.18
N THR A 77 0.71 -6.69 -13.16
CA THR A 77 -0.04 -7.28 -14.26
C THR A 77 -1.36 -7.80 -13.70
N GLU A 78 -2.33 -8.14 -14.56
CA GLU A 78 -3.59 -8.73 -14.08
C GLU A 78 -3.39 -10.00 -13.24
N ALA A 79 -2.33 -10.78 -13.54
CA ALA A 79 -2.09 -12.05 -12.87
C ALA A 79 -1.56 -11.88 -11.44
N ASN A 80 -0.91 -10.75 -11.13
CA ASN A 80 -0.24 -10.52 -9.85
C ASN A 80 -0.72 -9.25 -9.11
N LYS A 81 -1.68 -8.49 -9.66
CA LYS A 81 -2.18 -7.26 -9.01
C LYS A 81 -2.78 -7.50 -7.63
N MET A 82 -3.34 -8.68 -7.37
CA MET A 82 -3.85 -9.03 -6.04
C MET A 82 -2.71 -9.21 -5.03
N ASP A 83 -1.56 -9.75 -5.46
CA ASP A 83 -0.37 -9.87 -4.62
C ASP A 83 0.27 -8.51 -4.33
N TYR A 84 0.10 -7.53 -5.22
CA TYR A 84 0.56 -6.17 -5.01
C TYR A 84 -0.29 -5.43 -3.95
N ILE A 85 -1.60 -5.74 -3.86
CA ILE A 85 -2.53 -5.10 -2.93
C ILE A 85 -2.48 -5.74 -1.52
N HIS A 86 -2.07 -7.00 -1.41
CA HIS A 86 -2.10 -7.80 -0.18
C HIS A 86 -0.85 -7.69 0.69
#